data_AF-A0A5Q4EM60-F1
#
_entry.id   AF-A0A5Q4EM60-F1
#
_cell.length_a   1.000
_cell.length_b   1.000
_cell.length_c   1.000
_cell.angle_alpha   90.00
_cell.angle_beta   90.00
_cell.angle_gamma   90.00
#
_symmetry.space_group_name_H-M   'P 1'
#
loop_
_entity.id
_entity.type
_entity.pdbx_description
1 polymer ?
#
loop_
_entity_poly.entity_id
_entity_poly.type
_entity_poly.pdbx_seq_one_letter_code
_entity_poly.pdbx_strand_id
1 'polypeptide(L)'
;MNAQNALLLALFVYLVMSLIAFAAYSHDKRAARRGRRRTPERFLHTLEALGGWPGGVLARRLLRHKTRSRGFLLTSWVIIAFHAAGWFFVARAFAVLLHAD
;
A
#
# COMPACT_ATOMS: atom_id res chain seq x y z
N MET A 1 13.29 -21.39 -3.35
CA MET A 1 13.30 -20.27 -2.38
C MET A 1 12.55 -20.75 -1.14
N ASN A 2 13.17 -20.74 0.04
CA ASN A 2 12.47 -21.16 1.27
C ASN A 2 11.47 -20.09 1.72
N ALA A 3 10.58 -20.46 2.64
CA ALA A 3 9.48 -19.61 3.07
C ALA A 3 9.98 -18.30 3.73
N GLN A 4 11.14 -18.35 4.40
CA GLN A 4 11.78 -17.20 5.03
C GLN A 4 12.27 -16.16 3.99
N ASN A 5 12.91 -16.60 2.91
CA ASN A 5 13.34 -15.73 1.82
C ASN A 5 12.14 -15.09 1.09
N ALA A 6 11.04 -15.83 0.95
CA ALA A 6 9.80 -15.30 0.38
C ALA A 6 9.20 -14.18 1.23
N LEU A 7 9.18 -14.33 2.56
CA LEU A 7 8.73 -13.29 3.49
C LEU A 7 9.62 -12.05 3.43
N LEU A 8 10.95 -12.22 3.42
CA LEU A 8 11.89 -11.11 3.30
C LEU A 8 11.69 -10.33 1.99
N LEU A 9 11.51 -11.04 0.88
CA LEU A 9 11.22 -10.42 -0.41
C LEU A 9 9.89 -9.65 -0.38
N ALA A 10 8.84 -10.21 0.21
CA ALA A 10 7.55 -9.53 0.34
C ALA A 10 7.66 -8.24 1.16
N LEU A 11 8.36 -8.27 2.30
CA LEU A 11 8.62 -7.08 3.12
C LEU A 11 9.44 -6.02 2.37
N PHE A 12 10.44 -6.45 1.60
CA PHE A 12 11.23 -5.55 0.77
C PHE A 12 10.38 -4.87 -0.31
N VAL A 13 9.53 -5.62 -1.00
CA VAL A 13 8.57 -5.08 -1.99
C VAL A 13 7.65 -4.05 -1.33
N TYR A 14 7.10 -4.36 -0.15
CA TYR A 14 6.26 -3.43 0.60
C TYR A 14 6.98 -2.14 0.97
N LEU A 15 8.24 -2.23 1.39
CA LEU A 15 9.07 -1.07 1.71
C LEU A 15 9.27 -0.18 0.48
N VAL A 16 9.76 -0.77 -0.62
CA VAL A 16 10.03 -0.04 -1.87
C VAL A 16 8.75 0.59 -2.42
N MET A 17 7.67 -0.18 -2.51
CA MET A 17 6.39 0.31 -3.02
C MET A 17 5.79 1.37 -2.11
N SER A 18 5.99 1.30 -0.79
CA SER A 18 5.57 2.35 0.14
C SER A 18 6.32 3.65 -0.09
N LEU A 19 7.64 3.60 -0.32
CA LEU A 19 8.43 4.79 -0.64
C LEU A 19 7.99 5.43 -1.97
N ILE A 20 7.78 4.61 -3.00
CA ILE A 20 7.29 5.07 -4.32
C ILE A 20 5.90 5.70 -4.17
N ALA A 21 4.97 5.04 -3.47
CA ALA A 21 3.64 5.57 -3.20
C ALA A 21 3.74 6.92 -2.47
N PHE A 22 4.51 7.01 -1.39
CA PHE A 22 4.67 8.24 -0.64
C PHE A 22 5.20 9.40 -1.50
N ALA A 23 6.19 9.13 -2.35
CA ALA A 23 6.74 10.10 -3.29
C ALA A 23 5.68 10.55 -4.32
N ALA A 24 4.90 9.62 -4.87
CA ALA A 24 3.81 9.92 -5.81
C ALA A 24 2.72 10.81 -5.20
N TYR A 25 2.32 10.54 -3.95
CA TYR A 25 1.38 11.40 -3.21
C TYR A 25 1.96 12.78 -2.91
N SER A 26 3.24 12.84 -2.54
CA SER A 26 3.95 14.10 -2.30
C SER A 26 4.03 14.94 -3.58
N HIS A 27 4.30 14.31 -4.71
CA HIS A 27 4.28 14.95 -6.03
C HIS A 27 2.87 15.44 -6.39
N ASP A 28 1.82 14.63 -6.21
CA ASP A 28 0.43 15.04 -6.48
C ASP A 28 0.02 16.27 -5.66
N LYS A 29 0.40 16.33 -4.37
CA LYS A 29 0.15 17.51 -3.53
C LYS A 29 0.87 18.75 -4.05
N ARG A 30 2.13 18.63 -4.48
CA ARG A 30 2.90 19.75 -5.05
C ARG A 30 2.29 20.21 -6.38
N ALA A 31 1.86 19.28 -7.23
CA ALA A 31 1.20 19.58 -8.50
C ALA A 31 -0.12 20.33 -8.28
N ALA A 32 -0.95 19.88 -7.32
CA ALA A 32 -2.19 20.54 -6.95
C ALA A 32 -1.99 21.99 -6.46
N ARG A 33 -0.91 22.26 -5.71
CA ARG A 33 -0.58 23.62 -5.25
C ARG A 33 -0.07 24.54 -6.37
N ARG A 34 0.54 23.99 -7.40
CA ARG A 34 1.15 24.74 -8.52
C ARG A 34 0.24 24.82 -9.75
N GLY A 35 -1.02 24.41 -9.64
CA GLY A 35 -1.95 24.35 -10.78
C GLY A 35 -1.51 23.41 -11.91
N ARG A 36 -0.61 22.46 -11.62
CA ARG A 36 -0.10 21.51 -12.62
C ARG A 36 -1.03 20.30 -12.72
N ARG A 37 -0.86 19.52 -13.80
CA ARG A 37 -1.57 18.24 -14.00
C ARG A 37 -1.37 17.34 -12.78
N ARG A 38 -2.49 16.91 -12.18
CA ARG A 38 -2.54 16.03 -11.02
C ARG A 38 -2.26 14.57 -11.42
N THR A 39 -1.77 13.79 -10.49
CA THR A 39 -1.54 12.35 -10.71
C THR A 39 -2.90 11.64 -10.80
N PRO A 40 -3.14 10.80 -11.83
CA PRO A 40 -4.39 10.04 -11.94
C PRO A 40 -4.63 9.17 -10.69
N GLU A 41 -5.85 9.14 -10.17
CA GLU A 41 -6.16 8.36 -8.95
C GLU A 41 -5.89 6.87 -9.15
N ARG A 42 -6.18 6.35 -10.34
CA ARG A 42 -5.86 4.97 -10.73
C ARG A 42 -4.39 4.62 -10.47
N PHE A 43 -3.46 5.53 -10.75
CA PHE A 43 -2.03 5.29 -10.57
C PHE A 43 -1.68 5.18 -9.09
N LEU A 44 -2.25 6.06 -8.25
CA LEU A 44 -2.06 5.99 -6.81
C LEU A 44 -2.60 4.67 -6.25
N HIS A 45 -3.79 4.24 -6.67
CA HIS A 45 -4.36 2.96 -6.24
C HIS A 45 -3.58 1.75 -6.77
N THR A 46 -3.01 1.82 -7.97
CA THR A 46 -2.12 0.77 -8.47
C THR A 46 -0.89 0.61 -7.57
N LEU A 47 -0.26 1.72 -7.16
CA LEU A 47 0.87 1.66 -6.23
C LEU A 47 0.47 1.06 -4.87
N GLU A 48 -0.72 1.40 -4.37
CA GLU A 48 -1.26 0.81 -3.15
C GLU A 48 -1.49 -0.70 -3.29
N ALA A 49 -2.10 -1.13 -4.40
CA ALA A 49 -2.39 -2.53 -4.70
C ALA A 49 -1.12 -3.37 -4.82
N LEU A 50 -0.03 -2.79 -5.33
CA LEU A 50 1.28 -3.44 -5.41
C LEU A 50 2.05 -3.49 -4.07
N GLY A 51 1.44 -3.09 -2.96
CA GLY A 51 2.05 -3.14 -1.62
C GLY A 51 2.46 -1.77 -1.06
N GLY A 52 2.20 -0.68 -1.80
CA GLY A 52 2.51 0.69 -1.37
C GLY A 52 1.45 1.32 -0.45
N TRP A 53 0.42 0.57 -0.04
CA TRP A 53 -0.67 1.10 0.78
C TRP A 53 -0.20 1.71 2.12
N PRO A 54 0.83 1.20 2.83
CA PRO A 54 1.31 1.84 4.06
C PRO A 54 1.87 3.24 3.78
N GLY A 55 2.71 3.37 2.76
CA GLY A 55 3.23 4.66 2.29
C GLY A 55 2.13 5.61 1.82
N GLY A 56 1.11 5.08 1.13
CA GLY A 56 -0.06 5.85 0.71
C GLY A 56 -0.88 6.39 1.89
N VAL A 57 -1.17 5.55 2.89
CA VAL A 57 -1.86 5.95 4.13
C VAL A 57 -1.05 7.00 4.88
N LEU A 58 0.25 6.77 5.05
CA LEU A 58 1.16 7.70 5.73
C LEU A 58 1.21 9.05 5.01
N ALA A 59 1.36 9.04 3.68
CA ALA A 59 1.35 10.24 2.87
C ALA A 59 0.03 11.00 3.01
N ARG A 60 -1.13 10.34 2.94
CA ARG A 60 -2.43 11.01 3.15
C ARG A 60 -2.54 11.68 4.50
N ARG A 61 -2.11 10.99 5.57
CA ARG A 61 -2.17 11.51 6.95
C ARG A 61 -1.23 12.71 7.15
N LEU A 62 0.05 12.57 6.77
CA LEU A 62 1.06 13.62 6.95
C LEU A 62 0.83 14.82 6.02
N LEU A 63 0.42 14.56 4.78
CA LEU A 63 0.20 15.60 3.79
C LEU A 63 -1.20 16.23 3.90
N ARG A 64 -2.11 15.66 4.70
CA ARG A 64 -3.52 16.08 4.82
C ARG A 64 -4.20 16.20 3.44
N HIS A 65 -3.82 15.31 2.53
CA HIS A 65 -4.22 15.35 1.12
C HIS A 65 -5.15 14.17 0.84
N LYS A 66 -6.28 14.43 0.16
CA LYS A 66 -7.31 13.42 -0.18
C LYS A 66 -7.85 12.61 1.02
N THR A 67 -7.87 13.19 2.22
CA THR A 67 -8.41 12.55 3.45
C THR A 67 -9.93 12.60 3.58
N ARG A 68 -10.63 13.38 2.74
CA ARG A 68 -12.10 13.52 2.77
C ARG A 68 -12.79 12.98 1.50
N SER A 69 -12.03 12.47 0.53
CA SER A 69 -12.61 11.90 -0.69
C SER A 69 -13.12 10.49 -0.39
N ARG A 70 -14.43 10.32 -0.24
CA ARG A 70 -15.06 9.04 0.11
C ARG A 70 -14.72 7.93 -0.88
N GLY A 71 -14.85 8.20 -2.18
CA GLY A 71 -14.53 7.23 -3.23
C GLY A 71 -13.06 6.80 -3.20
N PHE A 72 -12.16 7.75 -3.01
CA PHE A 72 -10.73 7.47 -2.89
C PHE A 72 -10.42 6.59 -1.68
N LEU A 73 -10.97 6.94 -0.52
CA LEU A 73 -10.77 6.18 0.71
C LEU A 73 -11.35 4.77 0.61
N LEU A 74 -12.53 4.62 0.01
CA LEU A 74 -13.17 3.31 -0.18
C LEU A 74 -12.26 2.38 -0.99
N THR A 75 -11.75 2.84 -2.14
CA THR A 75 -10.84 2.04 -2.97
C THR A 75 -9.55 1.69 -2.22
N SER A 76 -8.94 2.64 -1.51
CA SER A 76 -7.77 2.35 -0.66
C SER A 76 -8.07 1.32 0.43
N TRP A 77 -9.24 1.39 1.08
CA TRP A 77 -9.61 0.44 2.13
C TRP A 77 -9.89 -0.96 1.59
N VAL A 78 -10.49 -1.08 0.41
CA VAL A 78 -10.65 -2.38 -0.28
C VAL A 78 -9.28 -3.01 -0.56
N ILE A 79 -8.32 -2.22 -1.03
CA ILE A 79 -6.94 -2.69 -1.25
C ILE A 79 -6.29 -3.17 0.05
N ILE A 80 -6.44 -2.40 1.13
CA ILE A 80 -5.88 -2.77 2.44
C ILE A 80 -6.51 -4.06 2.96
N ALA A 81 -7.83 -4.20 2.84
CA ALA A 81 -8.55 -5.40 3.25
C ALA A 81 -8.10 -6.64 2.46
N PHE A 82 -7.88 -6.49 1.16
CA PHE A 82 -7.34 -7.56 0.31
C PHE A 82 -5.95 -8.01 0.77
N HIS A 83 -5.04 -7.08 1.04
CA HIS A 83 -3.71 -7.40 1.58
C HIS A 83 -3.78 -8.04 2.96
N ALA A 84 -4.64 -7.54 3.85
CA ALA A 84 -4.84 -8.10 5.18
C ALA A 84 -5.36 -9.55 5.13
N ALA A 85 -6.32 -9.84 4.24
CA ALA A 85 -6.81 -11.19 4.02
C ALA A 85 -5.70 -12.11 3.50
N GLY A 86 -4.92 -11.66 2.51
CA GLY A 86 -3.76 -12.42 2.01
C GLY A 86 -2.77 -12.77 3.11
N TRP A 87 -2.37 -11.81 3.94
CA TRP A 87 -1.47 -12.04 5.07
C TRP A 87 -2.06 -12.96 6.13
N PHE A 88 -3.36 -12.86 6.39
CA PHE A 88 -4.05 -13.78 7.31
C PHE A 88 -3.94 -15.24 6.83
N PHE A 89 -4.20 -15.51 5.55
CA PHE A 89 -4.06 -16.86 4.99
C PHE A 89 -2.62 -17.36 5.03
N VAL A 90 -1.64 -16.51 4.70
CA VAL A 90 -0.22 -16.86 4.80
C VAL A 90 0.15 -17.23 6.24
N ALA A 91 -0.24 -16.40 7.21
CA ALA A 91 0.04 -16.64 8.63
C ALA A 91 -0.64 -17.94 9.12
N ARG A 92 -1.88 -18.21 8.69
CA ARG A 92 -2.59 -19.45 9.01
C ARG A 92 -1.88 -20.68 8.45
N ALA A 93 -1.42 -20.63 7.20
CA ALA A 93 -0.69 -21.73 6.58
C ALA A 93 0.62 -22.02 7.30
N PHE A 94 1.39 -20.97 7.63
CA PHE A 94 2.61 -21.10 8.43
C PHE A 94 2.34 -21.68 9.82
N ALA A 95 1.30 -21.22 10.50
CA ALA A 95 0.95 -21.75 11.82
C ALA A 95 0.63 -23.25 11.77
N VAL A 96 -0.15 -23.70 10.78
CA VAL A 96 -0.43 -25.14 10.61
C VAL A 96 0.85 -25.94 10.38
N LEU A 97 1.75 -25.45 9.53
CA LEU A 97 3.03 -26.10 9.26
C LEU A 97 3.95 -26.21 10.48
N LEU A 98 3.82 -25.31 11.46
CA LEU A 98 4.62 -25.31 12.70
C LEU A 98 4.01 -26.15 13.83
N HIS A 99 2.77 -26.61 13.69
CA HIS A 99 2.07 -27.44 14.68
C HIS A 99 1.81 -28.86 14.16
N ALA A 100 2.36 -29.21 13.00
CA ALA A 100 2.19 -30.51 12.36
C ALA A 100 3.26 -31.53 12.80
N ASP A 101 3.91 -31.27 13.93
CA ASP A 101 5.09 -31.95 14.44
C ASP A 101 4.73 -32.84 15.64
#